data_AF-A0A6P1UT40-F1
#
_entry.id   AF-A0A6P1UT40-F1
#
_cell.length_a   1.000
_cell.length_b   1.000
_cell.length_c   1.000
_cell.angle_alpha   90.00
_cell.angle_beta   90.00
_cell.angle_gamma   90.00
#
_symmetry.space_group_name_H-M   'P 1'
#
loop_
_entity.id
_entity.type
_entity.pdbx_description
1 polymer ?
#
loop_
_entity_poly.entity_id
_entity_poly.type
_entity_poly.pdbx_seq_one_letter_code
_entity_poly.pdbx_strand_id
1 'polypeptide(L)'
;MKRRSFILSALSLYLFSFDLKAGVHPLDTRDNNLESLKARIHKDKMELNLLLSQLAHENKKVLSVNKLYYLDEAVTLPDGCDIIGTGKNSGFVFVSEGRPETKYGLVIRNSNNKLENFGLYFTSSHNISNDISKPDFICIFITETALNCSLNNLFVENYTPDLFFFSHCVRVMGANHSINNCSIINGSMCLSIRGQDITVLNNQVTNNFSSRVKGPWRPSCDVWDGIVMEGCKQCSIIENHIYDCGQSGIYCGGNGSASSNISIIKNTVYKNWNRGIDIGVTGKVTEKNFVKNVLITGNIVFDNREPQIWLNGVSGSEVSHNIVNITPNYKKFYRGYYGGIVGIALGSDSRTENNSVTLNEVNVMPESVAAITVYGKGNSVRDNNIKGKGVWYDEKSDVLSHNIVINNVITK
;
A
#
# COMPACT_ATOMS: atom_id res chain seq x y z
N MET A 1 1.23 56.00 -13.84
CA MET A 1 1.98 55.35 -14.94
C MET A 1 2.62 54.06 -14.41
N LYS A 2 2.36 52.93 -15.10
CA LYS A 2 3.03 51.59 -15.06
C LYS A 2 3.07 50.87 -13.69
N ARG A 3 2.32 49.79 -13.39
CA ARG A 3 2.06 48.43 -13.98
C ARG A 3 2.92 47.31 -13.35
N ARG A 4 2.19 46.32 -12.78
CA ARG A 4 2.43 44.85 -12.73
C ARG A 4 3.49 44.36 -11.74
N SER A 5 3.39 43.22 -11.02
CA SER A 5 2.51 42.03 -10.92
C SER A 5 3.01 41.25 -9.66
N PHE A 6 2.30 40.45 -8.84
CA PHE A 6 1.60 39.16 -9.02
C PHE A 6 0.91 38.86 -7.65
N ILE A 7 -0.40 38.62 -7.51
CA ILE A 7 -1.18 37.36 -7.67
C ILE A 7 -0.56 36.12 -6.98
N LEU A 8 -1.19 35.68 -5.87
CA LEU A 8 -1.65 34.31 -5.50
C LEU A 8 -1.48 34.02 -3.99
N SER A 9 -2.54 34.24 -3.20
CA SER A 9 -2.66 33.64 -1.86
C SER A 9 -4.14 33.46 -1.48
N ALA A 10 -4.90 32.72 -2.30
CA ALA A 10 -6.26 32.27 -1.97
C ALA A 10 -6.75 31.21 -2.99
N LEU A 11 -6.06 30.09 -3.09
CA LEU A 11 -6.55 28.81 -3.63
C LEU A 11 -5.98 27.76 -2.67
N SER A 12 -6.67 26.78 -2.09
CA SER A 12 -7.99 26.22 -2.31
C SER A 12 -8.29 25.34 -1.07
N LEU A 13 -9.21 25.76 -0.20
CA LEU A 13 -9.74 24.91 0.87
C LEU A 13 -11.20 24.53 0.53
N TYR A 14 -11.35 23.86 -0.60
CA TYR A 14 -12.56 23.14 -0.98
C TYR A 14 -12.11 21.87 -1.68
N LEU A 15 -11.87 20.80 -0.92
CA LEU A 15 -11.74 19.44 -1.44
C LEU A 15 -12.79 18.56 -0.75
N PHE A 16 -13.84 18.32 -1.52
CA PHE A 16 -14.72 17.13 -1.56
C PHE A 16 -15.43 16.71 -0.27
N SER A 17 -16.66 17.20 -0.12
CA SER A 17 -17.74 16.38 0.43
C SER A 17 -18.05 15.27 -0.59
N PHE A 18 -17.61 14.03 -0.33
CA PHE A 18 -18.13 12.88 -1.06
C PHE A 18 -19.53 12.59 -0.54
N ASP A 19 -20.53 12.93 -1.34
CA ASP A 19 -21.90 12.47 -1.19
C ASP A 19 -21.94 10.97 -1.53
N LEU A 20 -21.66 10.15 -0.51
CA LEU A 20 -21.73 8.69 -0.56
C LEU A 20 -23.20 8.27 -0.51
N LYS A 21 -23.96 8.62 -1.56
CA LYS A 21 -25.22 7.93 -1.84
C LYS A 21 -24.84 6.52 -2.27
N ALA A 22 -24.88 5.61 -1.31
CA ALA A 22 -24.74 4.19 -1.49
C ALA A 22 -25.77 3.71 -2.52
N GLY A 23 -25.35 3.60 -3.78
CA GLY A 23 -26.01 2.73 -4.74
C GLY A 23 -25.92 1.30 -4.23
N VAL A 24 -26.95 0.51 -4.48
CA VAL A 24 -27.02 -0.91 -4.11
C VAL A 24 -25.72 -1.61 -4.51
N HIS A 25 -25.01 -2.17 -3.52
CA HIS A 25 -23.69 -2.78 -3.73
C HIS A 25 -23.85 -4.11 -4.48
N PRO A 26 -22.95 -4.48 -5.42
CA PRO A 26 -23.07 -5.73 -6.21
C PRO A 26 -23.17 -7.03 -5.41
N LEU A 27 -22.84 -6.98 -4.12
CA LEU A 27 -22.78 -8.12 -3.20
C LEU A 27 -23.76 -7.96 -2.02
N ASP A 28 -24.73 -7.05 -2.11
CA ASP A 28 -25.86 -7.00 -1.17
C ASP A 28 -26.84 -8.15 -1.47
N THR A 29 -26.36 -9.38 -1.27
CA THR A 29 -27.10 -10.63 -1.48
C THR A 29 -27.50 -11.27 -0.16
N ARG A 30 -27.63 -10.47 0.91
CA ARG A 30 -28.18 -10.98 2.17
C ARG A 30 -29.63 -11.42 1.94
N ASP A 31 -29.79 -12.74 1.94
CA ASP A 31 -31.00 -13.55 2.17
C ASP A 31 -32.00 -13.89 1.06
N ASN A 32 -31.95 -13.35 -0.17
CA ASN A 32 -33.09 -13.55 -1.10
C ASN A 32 -32.96 -14.51 -2.30
N ASN A 33 -31.86 -15.27 -2.47
CA ASN A 33 -31.87 -16.62 -3.09
C ASN A 33 -30.44 -17.12 -3.36
N LEU A 34 -29.89 -17.94 -2.46
CA LEU A 34 -28.62 -18.66 -2.69
C LEU A 34 -28.68 -19.48 -4.01
N GLU A 35 -29.84 -20.08 -4.31
CA GLU A 35 -30.06 -20.82 -5.56
C GLU A 35 -29.98 -19.92 -6.81
N SER A 36 -30.44 -18.66 -6.71
CA SER A 36 -30.29 -17.69 -7.81
C SER A 36 -28.84 -17.28 -8.04
N LEU A 37 -28.06 -17.16 -6.95
CA LEU A 37 -26.63 -16.86 -7.03
C LEU A 37 -25.86 -18.02 -7.65
N LYS A 38 -26.12 -19.26 -7.23
CA LYS A 38 -25.52 -20.46 -7.82
C LYS A 38 -25.85 -20.58 -9.31
N ALA A 39 -27.11 -20.39 -9.70
CA ALA A 39 -27.53 -20.41 -11.09
C ALA A 39 -26.83 -19.31 -11.92
N ARG A 40 -26.66 -18.11 -11.34
CA ARG A 40 -25.92 -17.01 -11.96
C ARG A 40 -24.44 -17.35 -12.16
N ILE A 41 -23.77 -17.86 -11.11
CA ILE A 41 -22.36 -18.28 -11.17
C ILE A 41 -22.18 -19.32 -12.28
N HIS A 42 -23.04 -20.34 -12.33
CA HIS A 42 -22.97 -21.37 -13.37
C HIS A 42 -23.06 -20.77 -14.78
N LYS A 43 -24.03 -19.88 -15.02
CA LYS A 43 -24.22 -19.21 -16.31
C LYS A 43 -23.02 -18.34 -16.69
N ASP A 44 -22.55 -17.48 -15.79
CA ASP A 44 -21.45 -16.56 -16.06
C ASP A 44 -20.14 -17.31 -16.30
N LYS A 45 -19.90 -18.42 -15.58
CA LYS A 45 -18.77 -19.32 -15.81
C LYS A 45 -18.81 -19.99 -17.19
N MET A 46 -19.96 -20.51 -17.62
CA MET A 46 -20.10 -21.10 -18.96
C MET A 46 -19.84 -20.07 -20.06
N GLU A 47 -20.39 -18.86 -19.92
CA GLU A 47 -20.19 -17.77 -20.86
C GLU A 47 -18.71 -17.36 -20.94
N LEU A 48 -18.05 -17.15 -19.79
CA LEU A 48 -16.65 -16.78 -19.75
C LEU A 48 -15.73 -17.85 -20.34
N ASN A 49 -15.98 -19.13 -20.04
CA ASN A 49 -15.20 -20.23 -20.60
C ASN A 49 -15.31 -20.30 -22.13
N LEU A 50 -16.51 -20.06 -22.67
CA LEU A 50 -16.70 -19.96 -24.11
C LEU A 50 -15.89 -18.80 -24.70
N LEU A 51 -15.96 -17.61 -24.11
CA LEU A 51 -15.20 -16.44 -24.56
C LEU A 51 -13.69 -16.67 -24.52
N LEU A 52 -13.17 -17.22 -23.41
CA LEU A 52 -11.75 -17.54 -23.28
C LEU A 52 -11.29 -18.60 -24.28
N SER A 53 -12.13 -19.59 -24.59
CA SER A 53 -11.81 -20.62 -25.59
C SER A 53 -11.72 -20.02 -27.01
N GLN A 54 -12.56 -19.03 -27.33
CA GLN A 54 -12.53 -18.34 -28.62
C GLN A 54 -11.24 -17.52 -28.77
N LEU A 55 -10.84 -16.81 -27.70
CA LEU A 55 -9.60 -16.03 -27.66
C LEU A 55 -8.33 -16.88 -27.82
N ALA A 56 -8.37 -18.18 -27.49
CA ALA A 56 -7.20 -19.05 -27.62
C ALA A 56 -6.70 -19.17 -29.08
N HIS A 57 -7.57 -18.91 -30.06
CA HIS A 57 -7.28 -19.01 -31.49
C HIS A 57 -7.00 -17.64 -32.15
N GLU A 58 -7.05 -16.55 -31.38
CA GLU A 58 -6.87 -15.21 -31.92
C GLU A 58 -5.40 -14.75 -31.86
N ASN A 59 -4.98 -14.02 -32.89
CA ASN A 59 -3.64 -13.39 -32.94
C ASN A 59 -3.51 -12.26 -31.91
N LYS A 60 -4.60 -11.56 -31.61
CA LYS A 60 -4.66 -10.54 -30.55
C LYS A 60 -5.83 -10.89 -29.64
N LYS A 61 -5.53 -11.24 -28.40
CA LYS A 61 -6.54 -11.73 -27.45
C LYS A 61 -7.07 -10.56 -26.63
N VAL A 62 -8.31 -10.12 -26.91
CA VAL A 62 -8.96 -9.06 -26.15
C VAL A 62 -10.29 -9.53 -25.60
N LEU A 63 -10.37 -9.73 -24.28
CA LEU A 63 -11.62 -9.98 -23.59
C LEU A 63 -12.28 -8.65 -23.20
N SER A 64 -13.37 -8.30 -23.87
CA SER A 64 -14.20 -7.16 -23.46
C SER A 64 -15.20 -7.59 -22.40
N VAL A 65 -15.17 -6.95 -21.22
CA VAL A 65 -16.12 -7.19 -20.14
C VAL A 65 -17.06 -6.00 -19.98
N ASN A 66 -18.36 -6.20 -20.19
CA ASN A 66 -19.37 -5.13 -20.15
C ASN A 66 -20.37 -5.28 -18.98
N LYS A 67 -20.23 -6.36 -18.21
CA LYS A 67 -21.01 -6.69 -17.02
C LYS A 67 -20.09 -7.29 -15.96
N LEU A 68 -20.63 -7.49 -14.76
CA LEU A 68 -19.97 -8.27 -13.71
C LEU A 68 -20.26 -9.76 -13.90
N TYR A 69 -19.20 -10.54 -14.11
CA TYR A 69 -19.22 -12.00 -14.12
C TYR A 69 -19.05 -12.55 -12.70
N TYR A 70 -20.01 -13.34 -12.23
CA TYR A 70 -19.95 -13.95 -10.90
C TYR A 70 -19.31 -15.33 -11.01
N LEU A 71 -18.24 -15.56 -10.25
CA LEU A 71 -17.39 -16.74 -10.36
C LEU A 71 -17.08 -17.30 -8.98
N ASP A 72 -16.95 -18.62 -8.88
CA ASP A 72 -16.54 -19.34 -7.67
C ASP A 72 -15.15 -20.00 -7.80
N GLU A 73 -14.47 -19.75 -8.92
CA GLU A 73 -13.16 -20.31 -9.25
C GLU A 73 -12.21 -19.26 -9.84
N ALA A 74 -10.94 -19.61 -9.87
CA ALA A 74 -9.90 -18.78 -10.45
C ALA A 74 -9.97 -18.76 -11.98
N VAL A 75 -9.63 -17.61 -12.57
CA VAL A 75 -9.49 -17.45 -14.03
C VAL A 75 -8.02 -17.29 -14.37
N THR A 76 -7.48 -18.20 -15.18
CA THR A 76 -6.12 -18.07 -15.71
C THR A 76 -6.15 -17.39 -17.07
N LEU A 77 -5.36 -16.33 -17.24
CA LEU A 77 -5.33 -15.59 -18.50
C LEU A 77 -4.35 -16.20 -19.51
N PRO A 78 -4.73 -16.32 -20.79
CA PRO A 78 -3.80 -16.64 -21.87
C PRO A 78 -2.70 -15.58 -22.02
N ASP A 79 -1.55 -15.97 -22.58
CA ASP A 79 -0.47 -15.06 -22.96
C ASP A 79 -0.95 -13.93 -23.86
N GLY A 80 -0.52 -12.70 -23.53
CA GLY A 80 -0.86 -11.50 -24.30
C GLY A 80 -2.35 -11.19 -24.34
N CYS A 81 -3.11 -11.66 -23.34
CA CYS A 81 -4.54 -11.38 -23.22
C CYS A 81 -4.79 -10.06 -22.50
N ASP A 82 -5.43 -9.14 -23.20
CA ASP A 82 -5.95 -7.89 -22.65
C ASP A 82 -7.38 -8.10 -22.16
N ILE A 83 -7.68 -7.70 -20.93
CA ILE A 83 -9.07 -7.56 -20.45
C ILE A 83 -9.39 -6.07 -20.35
N ILE A 84 -10.45 -5.66 -21.05
CA ILE A 84 -10.87 -4.26 -21.11
C ILE A 84 -12.33 -4.18 -20.69
N GLY A 85 -12.63 -3.34 -19.70
CA GLY A 85 -13.98 -3.09 -19.27
C GLY A 85 -14.50 -1.68 -19.52
N THR A 86 -15.70 -1.43 -19.02
CA THR A 86 -16.45 -0.18 -19.15
C THR A 86 -16.51 0.61 -17.85
N GLY A 87 -15.69 0.26 -16.86
CA GLY A 87 -15.61 0.84 -15.53
C GLY A 87 -16.00 -0.14 -14.43
N LYS A 88 -16.12 0.35 -13.19
CA LYS A 88 -16.31 -0.48 -11.97
C LYS A 88 -17.53 -1.42 -12.00
N ASN A 89 -18.54 -1.13 -12.83
CA ASN A 89 -19.75 -1.97 -12.97
C ASN A 89 -19.59 -3.10 -14.02
N SER A 90 -18.38 -3.30 -14.51
CA SER A 90 -17.97 -4.42 -15.37
C SER A 90 -16.81 -5.16 -14.72
N GLY A 91 -16.53 -6.39 -15.13
CA GLY A 91 -15.41 -7.18 -14.61
C GLY A 91 -15.88 -8.42 -13.86
N PHE A 92 -15.36 -8.67 -12.65
CA PHE A 92 -15.52 -9.96 -11.98
C PHE A 92 -15.89 -9.82 -10.51
N VAL A 93 -16.72 -10.74 -10.04
CA VAL A 93 -17.10 -10.92 -8.65
C VAL A 93 -16.75 -12.36 -8.27
N PHE A 94 -15.75 -12.53 -7.41
CA PHE A 94 -15.32 -13.84 -6.92
C PHE A 94 -16.00 -14.16 -5.58
N VAL A 95 -16.80 -15.22 -5.57
CA VAL A 95 -17.53 -15.69 -4.40
C VAL A 95 -16.88 -16.99 -3.92
N SER A 96 -16.26 -16.96 -2.75
CA SER A 96 -15.56 -18.14 -2.20
C SER A 96 -16.37 -18.85 -1.12
N GLU A 97 -16.73 -20.11 -1.37
CA GLU A 97 -17.28 -21.05 -0.38
C GLU A 97 -16.32 -22.21 -0.01
N GLY A 98 -16.31 -22.59 1.26
CA GLY A 98 -16.03 -23.96 1.74
C GLY A 98 -14.63 -24.61 1.73
N ARG A 99 -13.44 -23.95 1.63
CA ARG A 99 -12.14 -24.68 1.58
C ARG A 99 -10.95 -24.06 2.35
N PRO A 100 -10.05 -24.90 2.90
CA PRO A 100 -8.88 -24.49 3.71
C PRO A 100 -7.64 -24.07 2.90
N GLU A 101 -7.74 -23.95 1.59
CA GLU A 101 -6.63 -23.64 0.68
C GLU A 101 -6.72 -22.21 0.15
N THR A 102 -5.57 -21.56 -0.09
CA THR A 102 -5.51 -20.24 -0.74
C THR A 102 -6.24 -20.28 -2.08
N LYS A 103 -7.22 -19.39 -2.25
CA LYS A 103 -7.94 -19.21 -3.50
C LYS A 103 -7.46 -17.98 -4.25
N TYR A 104 -7.73 -17.98 -5.55
CA TYR A 104 -7.31 -16.94 -6.46
C TYR A 104 -8.50 -16.45 -7.28
N GLY A 105 -8.51 -15.15 -7.59
CA GLY A 105 -9.38 -14.58 -8.61
C GLY A 105 -8.74 -14.72 -10.00
N LEU A 106 -8.14 -13.64 -10.49
CA LEU A 106 -7.36 -13.64 -11.74
C LEU A 106 -5.93 -14.12 -11.48
N VAL A 107 -5.47 -15.10 -12.25
CA VAL A 107 -4.09 -15.59 -12.24
C VAL A 107 -3.41 -15.27 -13.57
N ILE A 108 -2.33 -14.49 -13.51
CA ILE A 108 -1.52 -14.08 -14.66
C ILE A 108 -0.17 -14.78 -14.56
N ARG A 109 0.01 -15.85 -15.35
CA ARG A 109 1.28 -16.60 -15.43
C ARG A 109 2.19 -16.14 -16.55
N ASN A 110 1.59 -15.46 -17.52
CA ASN A 110 2.15 -15.20 -18.82
C ASN A 110 2.49 -13.73 -18.98
N SER A 111 3.27 -13.40 -20.01
CA SER A 111 3.79 -12.05 -20.20
C SER A 111 2.88 -11.19 -21.07
N ASN A 112 3.01 -9.86 -20.92
CA ASN A 112 2.35 -8.84 -21.74
C ASN A 112 0.81 -8.81 -21.62
N ASN A 113 0.27 -9.20 -20.48
CA ASN A 113 -1.16 -9.07 -20.20
C ASN A 113 -1.50 -7.64 -19.73
N LYS A 114 -2.59 -7.07 -20.23
CA LYS A 114 -3.14 -5.80 -19.73
C LYS A 114 -4.53 -6.00 -19.13
N LEU A 115 -4.74 -5.49 -17.92
CA LEU A 115 -6.07 -5.35 -17.31
C LEU A 115 -6.42 -3.87 -17.25
N GLU A 116 -7.56 -3.47 -17.80
CA GLU A 116 -7.92 -2.05 -17.91
C GLU A 116 -9.41 -1.75 -17.69
N ASN A 117 -9.69 -0.78 -16.82
CA ASN A 117 -11.00 -0.12 -16.69
C ASN A 117 -12.15 -1.04 -16.26
N PHE A 118 -11.97 -1.84 -15.20
CA PHE A 118 -13.05 -2.66 -14.64
C PHE A 118 -12.94 -2.89 -13.12
N GLY A 119 -14.02 -3.42 -12.55
CA GLY A 119 -14.14 -3.80 -11.14
C GLY A 119 -13.83 -5.28 -10.89
N LEU A 120 -13.17 -5.53 -9.77
CA LEU A 120 -12.78 -6.83 -9.24
C LEU A 120 -13.19 -6.87 -7.78
N TYR A 121 -14.18 -7.69 -7.48
CA TYR A 121 -14.75 -7.81 -6.15
C TYR A 121 -14.56 -9.23 -5.66
N PHE A 122 -14.27 -9.40 -4.38
CA PHE A 122 -14.15 -10.73 -3.81
C PHE A 122 -14.64 -10.78 -2.38
N THR A 123 -15.11 -11.96 -2.00
CA THR A 123 -15.54 -12.29 -0.64
C THR A 123 -14.92 -13.63 -0.24
N SER A 124 -14.76 -13.87 1.06
CA SER A 124 -14.47 -15.21 1.57
C SER A 124 -15.34 -15.52 2.78
N SER A 125 -15.78 -16.77 2.85
CA SER A 125 -16.61 -17.31 3.94
C SER A 125 -15.78 -17.95 5.07
N HIS A 126 -14.45 -17.85 5.04
CA HIS A 126 -13.58 -18.55 6.00
C HIS A 126 -12.82 -17.62 6.93
N ASN A 127 -12.93 -17.91 8.22
CA ASN A 127 -11.75 -17.90 9.07
C ASN A 127 -10.97 -19.18 8.75
N ILE A 128 -9.68 -19.12 8.44
CA ILE A 128 -8.60 -20.00 8.98
C ILE A 128 -7.28 -19.67 8.25
N SER A 129 -6.63 -18.56 8.63
CA SER A 129 -5.34 -18.52 9.33
C SER A 129 -4.89 -17.05 9.43
N ASN A 130 -4.20 -16.66 10.50
CA ASN A 130 -3.46 -15.38 10.53
C ASN A 130 -2.05 -15.54 9.97
N ASP A 131 -1.81 -16.58 9.16
CA ASP A 131 -0.51 -16.84 8.57
C ASP A 131 -0.31 -15.92 7.37
N ILE A 132 0.49 -14.88 7.57
CA ILE A 132 0.85 -13.91 6.54
C ILE A 132 1.46 -14.55 5.29
N SER A 133 2.00 -15.77 5.40
CA SER A 133 2.59 -16.49 4.27
C SER A 133 1.53 -17.18 3.39
N LYS A 134 0.31 -17.38 3.91
CA LYS A 134 -0.78 -18.13 3.27
C LYS A 134 -2.09 -17.35 3.32
N PRO A 135 -2.27 -16.34 2.44
CA PRO A 135 -3.56 -15.67 2.33
C PRO A 135 -4.66 -16.65 1.94
N ASP A 136 -5.85 -16.46 2.49
CA ASP A 136 -7.04 -17.21 2.15
C ASP A 136 -7.50 -16.88 0.72
N PHE A 137 -7.29 -15.63 0.28
CA PHE A 137 -7.67 -15.17 -1.05
C PHE A 137 -6.70 -14.15 -1.64
N ILE A 138 -6.37 -14.30 -2.93
CA ILE A 138 -5.66 -13.30 -3.72
C ILE A 138 -6.50 -12.93 -4.96
N CYS A 139 -7.00 -11.70 -5.05
CA CYS A 139 -7.90 -11.34 -6.15
C CYS A 139 -7.21 -11.22 -7.51
N ILE A 140 -6.03 -10.57 -7.56
CA ILE A 140 -5.15 -10.61 -8.73
C ILE A 140 -3.81 -11.19 -8.30
N PHE A 141 -3.39 -12.29 -8.92
CA PHE A 141 -2.08 -12.89 -8.70
C PHE A 141 -1.26 -12.89 -10.00
N ILE A 142 -0.24 -12.04 -10.05
CA ILE A 142 0.79 -12.07 -11.10
C ILE A 142 1.96 -12.90 -10.57
N THR A 143 2.29 -13.99 -11.27
CA THR A 143 3.27 -14.96 -10.78
C THR A 143 4.70 -14.54 -11.09
N GLU A 144 5.67 -15.21 -10.48
CA GLU A 144 7.11 -14.98 -10.68
C GLU A 144 7.62 -15.18 -12.12
N THR A 145 6.86 -15.89 -12.94
CA THR A 145 7.17 -16.15 -14.35
C THR A 145 6.63 -15.09 -15.30
N ALA A 146 5.73 -14.22 -14.84
CA ALA A 146 5.13 -13.20 -15.67
C ALA A 146 6.07 -12.00 -15.85
N LEU A 147 6.00 -11.38 -17.03
CA LEU A 147 6.75 -10.16 -17.36
C LEU A 147 5.84 -9.14 -18.04
N ASN A 148 6.17 -7.84 -17.94
CA ASN A 148 5.58 -6.78 -18.76
C ASN A 148 4.05 -6.65 -18.66
N CYS A 149 3.45 -7.08 -17.55
CA CYS A 149 2.00 -6.95 -17.34
C CYS A 149 1.63 -5.58 -16.78
N SER A 150 0.44 -5.07 -17.15
CA SER A 150 -0.06 -3.78 -16.66
C SER A 150 -1.47 -3.86 -16.11
N LEU A 151 -1.69 -3.22 -14.96
CA LEU A 151 -2.98 -3.08 -14.29
C LEU A 151 -3.33 -1.60 -14.30
N ASN A 152 -4.40 -1.20 -15.00
CA ASN A 152 -4.71 0.21 -15.22
C ASN A 152 -6.18 0.51 -14.89
N ASN A 153 -6.43 1.58 -14.13
CA ASN A 153 -7.79 2.06 -13.85
C ASN A 153 -8.72 0.97 -13.28
N LEU A 154 -8.17 0.07 -12.45
CA LEU A 154 -8.94 -1.02 -11.84
C LEU A 154 -9.56 -0.58 -10.52
N PHE A 155 -10.72 -1.13 -10.20
CA PHE A 155 -11.31 -1.05 -8.86
C PHE A 155 -11.27 -2.44 -8.23
N VAL A 156 -10.41 -2.66 -7.24
CA VAL A 156 -10.20 -3.95 -6.59
C VAL A 156 -10.60 -3.86 -5.12
N GLU A 157 -11.61 -4.61 -4.72
CA GLU A 157 -12.18 -4.52 -3.38
C GLU A 157 -12.47 -5.89 -2.75
N ASN A 158 -11.99 -6.08 -1.52
CA ASN A 158 -12.54 -7.12 -0.65
C ASN A 158 -13.86 -6.61 -0.06
N TYR A 159 -14.96 -7.24 -0.46
CA TYR A 159 -16.26 -6.94 0.08
C TYR A 159 -16.67 -8.03 1.06
N THR A 160 -16.34 -7.84 2.33
CA THR A 160 -16.77 -8.74 3.38
C THR A 160 -17.21 -7.91 4.58
N PRO A 161 -18.53 -7.67 4.75
CA PRO A 161 -19.03 -6.72 5.75
C PRO A 161 -18.74 -7.13 7.19
N ASP A 162 -18.63 -8.43 7.48
CA ASP A 162 -18.67 -8.94 8.85
C ASP A 162 -17.75 -10.17 9.11
N LEU A 163 -16.94 -10.59 8.13
CA LEU A 163 -16.02 -11.73 8.26
C LEU A 163 -14.59 -11.28 7.95
N PHE A 164 -13.67 -11.61 8.86
CA PHE A 164 -12.28 -11.20 8.83
C PHE A 164 -11.42 -12.38 8.37
N PHE A 165 -10.64 -12.21 7.32
CA PHE A 165 -9.76 -13.26 6.78
C PHE A 165 -8.57 -12.66 6.05
N PHE A 166 -7.45 -13.37 6.04
CA PHE A 166 -6.20 -12.82 5.55
C PHE A 166 -6.16 -12.85 4.02
N SER A 167 -6.14 -11.69 3.37
CA SER A 167 -6.38 -11.55 1.94
C SER A 167 -5.50 -10.51 1.26
N HIS A 168 -5.29 -10.70 -0.04
CA HIS A 168 -4.57 -9.76 -0.89
C HIS A 168 -5.48 -9.29 -2.01
N CYS A 169 -5.67 -7.99 -2.19
CA CYS A 169 -6.35 -7.50 -3.40
C CYS A 169 -5.47 -7.77 -4.62
N VAL A 170 -4.18 -7.44 -4.52
CA VAL A 170 -3.22 -7.68 -5.60
C VAL A 170 -1.92 -8.23 -5.01
N ARG A 171 -1.44 -9.36 -5.55
CA ARG A 171 -0.08 -9.86 -5.33
C ARG A 171 0.66 -9.88 -6.66
N VAL A 172 1.73 -9.11 -6.75
CA VAL A 172 2.57 -9.00 -7.95
C VAL A 172 3.94 -9.58 -7.68
N MET A 173 4.30 -10.57 -8.48
CA MET A 173 5.64 -11.12 -8.58
C MET A 173 6.21 -10.90 -9.98
N GLY A 174 7.38 -11.43 -10.29
CA GLY A 174 7.95 -11.35 -11.64
C GLY A 174 8.67 -10.03 -11.87
N ALA A 175 8.65 -9.52 -13.11
CA ALA A 175 9.36 -8.29 -13.43
C ALA A 175 8.69 -7.38 -14.48
N ASN A 176 9.06 -6.10 -14.45
CA ASN A 176 8.61 -5.06 -15.39
C ASN A 176 7.08 -4.85 -15.39
N HIS A 177 6.47 -4.86 -14.21
CA HIS A 177 5.03 -4.65 -14.07
C HIS A 177 4.67 -3.20 -13.78
N SER A 178 3.48 -2.79 -14.18
CA SER A 178 2.92 -1.49 -13.78
C SER A 178 1.52 -1.63 -13.19
N ILE A 179 1.27 -0.93 -12.08
CA ILE A 179 -0.04 -0.81 -11.43
C ILE A 179 -0.36 0.67 -11.32
N ASN A 180 -1.30 1.13 -12.15
CA ASN A 180 -1.53 2.56 -12.38
C ASN A 180 -3.00 2.93 -12.13
N ASN A 181 -3.22 4.05 -11.44
CA ASN A 181 -4.55 4.67 -11.31
C ASN A 181 -5.64 3.74 -10.75
N CYS A 182 -5.27 2.74 -9.94
CA CYS A 182 -6.19 1.78 -9.37
C CYS A 182 -6.71 2.25 -8.00
N SER A 183 -7.94 1.85 -7.68
CA SER A 183 -8.46 1.88 -6.31
C SER A 183 -8.36 0.47 -5.74
N ILE A 184 -7.46 0.27 -4.77
CA ILE A 184 -7.19 -1.04 -4.17
C ILE A 184 -7.55 -0.97 -2.70
N ILE A 185 -8.71 -1.51 -2.35
CA ILE A 185 -9.31 -1.27 -1.04
C ILE A 185 -9.74 -2.53 -0.30
N ASN A 186 -9.79 -2.43 1.03
CA ASN A 186 -10.33 -3.44 1.96
C ASN A 186 -9.62 -4.81 1.99
N GLY A 187 -8.56 -5.04 1.23
CA GLY A 187 -7.71 -6.23 1.40
C GLY A 187 -6.95 -6.20 2.73
N SER A 188 -6.60 -7.37 3.28
CA SER A 188 -5.76 -7.43 4.49
C SER A 188 -4.42 -6.77 4.26
N MET A 189 -3.77 -7.20 3.18
CA MET A 189 -2.75 -6.46 2.46
C MET A 189 -3.39 -5.98 1.16
N CYS A 190 -3.42 -4.68 0.89
CA CYS A 190 -4.05 -4.22 -0.34
C CYS A 190 -3.18 -4.59 -1.54
N LEU A 191 -1.89 -4.25 -1.50
CA LEU A 191 -0.93 -4.56 -2.56
C LEU A 191 0.31 -5.24 -1.98
N SER A 192 0.65 -6.42 -2.50
CA SER A 192 1.86 -7.16 -2.14
C SER A 192 2.78 -7.31 -3.33
N ILE A 193 4.03 -6.89 -3.17
CA ILE A 193 5.01 -6.78 -4.25
C ILE A 193 6.22 -7.62 -3.89
N ARG A 194 6.61 -8.51 -4.81
CA ARG A 194 7.77 -9.39 -4.70
C ARG A 194 8.41 -9.65 -6.06
N GLY A 195 9.28 -8.75 -6.52
CA GLY A 195 9.83 -8.85 -7.86
C GLY A 195 10.77 -7.72 -8.22
N GLN A 196 10.95 -7.50 -9.51
CA GLN A 196 11.90 -6.53 -10.03
C GLN A 196 11.27 -5.53 -11.00
N ASP A 197 11.71 -4.28 -11.01
CA ASP A 197 11.29 -3.27 -11.99
C ASP A 197 9.76 -3.05 -11.99
N ILE A 198 9.13 -3.11 -10.79
CA ILE A 198 7.69 -2.92 -10.63
C ILE A 198 7.40 -1.47 -10.30
N THR A 199 6.51 -0.83 -11.06
CA THR A 199 6.04 0.55 -10.82
C THR A 199 4.61 0.57 -10.31
N VAL A 200 4.38 1.27 -9.21
CA VAL A 200 3.06 1.50 -8.61
C VAL A 200 2.80 3.00 -8.60
N LEU A 201 1.94 3.46 -9.51
CA LEU A 201 1.75 4.88 -9.80
C LEU A 201 0.30 5.34 -9.57
N ASN A 202 0.14 6.41 -8.79
CA ASN A 202 -1.12 7.15 -8.66
C ASN A 202 -2.33 6.28 -8.25
N ASN A 203 -2.11 5.32 -7.35
CA ASN A 203 -3.18 4.47 -6.81
C ASN A 203 -3.74 5.02 -5.51
N GLN A 204 -5.01 4.71 -5.23
CA GLN A 204 -5.63 4.87 -3.92
C GLN A 204 -5.59 3.53 -3.18
N VAL A 205 -4.99 3.51 -1.99
CA VAL A 205 -4.77 2.28 -1.21
C VAL A 205 -5.24 2.46 0.22
N THR A 206 -6.18 1.64 0.67
CA THR A 206 -6.64 1.64 2.07
C THR A 206 -7.33 0.33 2.42
N ASN A 207 -7.11 -0.19 3.62
CA ASN A 207 -7.92 -1.29 4.13
C ASN A 207 -8.98 -0.85 5.15
N ASN A 208 -9.17 0.46 5.30
CA ASN A 208 -10.16 1.11 6.15
C ASN A 208 -10.18 0.54 7.59
N PHE A 209 -9.00 0.44 8.21
CA PHE A 209 -8.83 -0.13 9.54
C PHE A 209 -9.78 0.48 10.55
N SER A 210 -9.88 1.81 10.61
CA SER A 210 -10.71 2.48 11.62
C SER A 210 -12.21 2.18 11.52
N SER A 211 -12.72 1.79 10.35
CA SER A 211 -14.12 1.36 10.19
C SER A 211 -14.34 -0.14 10.41
N ARG A 212 -13.28 -0.95 10.31
CA ARG A 212 -13.36 -2.42 10.37
C ARG A 212 -12.98 -3.01 11.72
N VAL A 213 -12.03 -2.39 12.43
CA VAL A 213 -11.51 -2.92 13.69
C VAL A 213 -11.88 -1.98 14.84
N LYS A 214 -12.59 -2.53 15.83
CA LYS A 214 -12.91 -1.83 17.08
C LYS A 214 -11.79 -2.06 18.10
N GLY A 215 -11.01 -1.02 18.39
CA GLY A 215 -9.94 -1.05 19.40
C GLY A 215 -8.55 -1.20 18.80
N PRO A 216 -7.56 -1.67 19.57
CA PRO A 216 -6.18 -1.69 19.11
C PRO A 216 -5.96 -2.81 18.10
N TRP A 217 -5.01 -2.59 17.19
CA TRP A 217 -4.52 -3.68 16.35
C TRP A 217 -3.89 -4.79 17.20
N ARG A 218 -4.07 -6.02 16.76
CA ARG A 218 -3.51 -7.24 17.35
C ARG A 218 -3.07 -8.16 16.21
N PRO A 219 -2.14 -9.10 16.43
CA PRO A 219 -1.75 -10.09 15.41
C PRO A 219 -2.91 -10.92 14.85
N SER A 220 -4.04 -10.98 15.57
CA SER A 220 -5.26 -11.64 15.10
C SER A 220 -6.14 -10.78 14.19
N CYS A 221 -5.77 -9.52 13.94
CA CYS A 221 -6.47 -8.67 12.98
C CYS A 221 -6.13 -9.14 11.56
N ASP A 222 -7.12 -9.13 10.69
CA ASP A 222 -6.99 -9.37 9.26
C ASP A 222 -6.69 -8.07 8.50
N VAL A 223 -6.34 -6.99 9.19
CA VAL A 223 -6.10 -5.68 8.58
C VAL A 223 -4.64 -5.31 8.85
N TRP A 224 -3.82 -5.31 7.80
CA TRP A 224 -2.37 -5.14 7.86
C TRP A 224 -1.96 -3.91 7.03
N ASP A 225 -0.92 -4.04 6.21
CA ASP A 225 -0.31 -2.95 5.47
C ASP A 225 -1.11 -2.56 4.23
N GLY A 226 -0.95 -1.31 3.80
CA GLY A 226 -1.47 -0.88 2.50
C GLY A 226 -0.66 -1.52 1.37
N ILE A 227 0.61 -1.16 1.28
CA ILE A 227 1.57 -1.73 0.33
C ILE A 227 2.65 -2.48 1.13
N VAL A 228 2.86 -3.76 0.84
CA VAL A 228 3.94 -4.59 1.39
C VAL A 228 4.92 -5.00 0.29
N MET A 229 6.21 -4.83 0.56
CA MET A 229 7.30 -5.12 -0.35
C MET A 229 8.32 -6.04 0.32
N GLU A 230 8.57 -7.21 -0.28
CA GLU A 230 9.58 -8.17 0.18
C GLU A 230 10.31 -8.77 -1.02
N GLY A 231 11.63 -8.88 -0.98
CA GLY A 231 12.38 -9.39 -2.13
C GLY A 231 12.33 -8.49 -3.36
N CYS A 232 12.16 -7.18 -3.17
CA CYS A 232 11.96 -6.23 -4.26
C CYS A 232 13.27 -5.64 -4.77
N LYS A 233 13.41 -5.46 -6.09
CA LYS A 233 14.57 -4.82 -6.71
C LYS A 233 14.13 -3.76 -7.71
N GLN A 234 14.69 -2.55 -7.65
CA GLN A 234 14.43 -1.51 -8.66
C GLN A 234 12.93 -1.14 -8.80
N CYS A 235 12.14 -1.35 -7.75
CA CYS A 235 10.71 -1.02 -7.76
C CYS A 235 10.48 0.44 -7.36
N SER A 236 9.41 1.03 -7.88
CA SER A 236 9.03 2.42 -7.63
C SER A 236 7.59 2.55 -7.15
N ILE A 237 7.38 3.24 -6.04
CA ILE A 237 6.06 3.59 -5.47
C ILE A 237 5.90 5.10 -5.58
N ILE A 238 5.07 5.56 -6.52
CA ILE A 238 5.04 6.96 -6.97
C ILE A 238 3.62 7.53 -6.87
N GLU A 239 3.48 8.71 -6.26
CA GLU A 239 2.25 9.53 -6.30
C GLU A 239 0.98 8.82 -5.79
N ASN A 240 1.12 7.79 -4.95
CA ASN A 240 -0.01 7.06 -4.39
C ASN A 240 -0.60 7.79 -3.16
N HIS A 241 -1.89 7.56 -2.91
CA HIS A 241 -2.62 8.02 -1.73
C HIS A 241 -2.93 6.82 -0.84
N ILE A 242 -2.18 6.66 0.26
CA ILE A 242 -2.27 5.49 1.15
C ILE A 242 -2.69 5.90 2.56
N TYR A 243 -3.78 5.33 3.06
CA TYR A 243 -4.30 5.77 4.36
C TYR A 243 -5.11 4.74 5.12
N ASP A 244 -5.24 4.97 6.43
CA ASP A 244 -6.10 4.20 7.33
C ASP A 244 -5.84 2.69 7.26
N CYS A 245 -4.56 2.31 7.20
CA CYS A 245 -4.13 0.92 7.22
C CYS A 245 -3.97 0.38 8.65
N GLY A 246 -4.23 -0.90 8.86
CA GLY A 246 -4.10 -1.56 10.17
C GLY A 246 -2.67 -1.82 10.63
N GLN A 247 -1.72 -1.79 9.70
CA GLN A 247 -0.29 -1.72 9.97
C GLN A 247 0.31 -0.48 9.31
N SER A 248 1.32 -0.63 8.47
CA SER A 248 2.01 0.51 7.85
C SER A 248 1.31 0.91 6.55
N GLY A 249 1.47 2.18 6.14
CA GLY A 249 1.00 2.61 4.82
C GLY A 249 1.79 1.91 3.72
N ILE A 250 3.10 2.12 3.72
CA ILE A 250 4.07 1.43 2.87
C ILE A 250 5.06 0.72 3.76
N TYR A 251 5.18 -0.60 3.61
CA TYR A 251 6.21 -1.40 4.26
C TYR A 251 7.13 -2.03 3.21
N CYS A 252 8.45 -1.95 3.42
CA CYS A 252 9.44 -2.71 2.69
C CYS A 252 10.43 -3.34 3.66
N GLY A 253 10.54 -4.66 3.62
CA GLY A 253 11.35 -5.36 4.61
C GLY A 253 12.20 -6.51 4.10
N GLY A 254 12.90 -7.06 5.09
CA GLY A 254 13.83 -8.17 4.99
C GLY A 254 13.34 -9.42 5.71
N ASN A 255 12.08 -9.80 5.55
CA ASN A 255 11.52 -11.00 6.19
C ASN A 255 11.89 -12.25 5.37
N GLY A 256 13.18 -12.58 5.34
CA GLY A 256 13.71 -13.72 4.59
C GLY A 256 13.98 -13.49 3.11
N SER A 257 13.84 -12.26 2.60
CA SER A 257 14.20 -11.89 1.23
C SER A 257 14.82 -10.49 1.17
N ALA A 258 15.86 -10.33 0.35
CA ALA A 258 16.60 -9.08 0.25
C ALA A 258 15.91 -8.09 -0.70
N SER A 259 15.82 -6.83 -0.28
CA SER A 259 15.22 -5.74 -1.07
C SER A 259 16.23 -4.63 -1.34
N SER A 260 16.29 -4.10 -2.57
CA SER A 260 17.22 -3.00 -2.88
C SER A 260 16.81 -2.09 -4.02
N ASN A 261 17.40 -0.88 -4.03
CA ASN A 261 17.22 0.12 -5.09
C ASN A 261 15.74 0.50 -5.24
N ILE A 262 15.05 0.70 -4.11
CA ILE A 262 13.62 1.01 -4.09
C ILE A 262 13.42 2.53 -4.07
N SER A 263 12.48 3.03 -4.85
CA SER A 263 12.11 4.45 -4.87
C SER A 263 10.70 4.65 -4.34
N ILE A 264 10.54 5.50 -3.32
CA ILE A 264 9.26 5.89 -2.72
C ILE A 264 9.13 7.41 -2.88
N ILE A 265 8.36 7.83 -3.87
CA ILE A 265 8.40 9.20 -4.40
C ILE A 265 7.00 9.84 -4.36
N LYS A 266 6.89 11.03 -3.77
CA LYS A 266 5.68 11.89 -3.86
C LYS A 266 4.36 11.23 -3.41
N ASN A 267 4.41 10.22 -2.56
CA ASN A 267 3.21 9.60 -2.00
C ASN A 267 2.63 10.46 -0.88
N THR A 268 1.31 10.37 -0.67
CA THR A 268 0.63 10.92 0.50
C THR A 268 0.23 9.76 1.42
N VAL A 269 0.79 9.72 2.64
CA VAL A 269 0.68 8.55 3.54
C VAL A 269 0.28 8.97 4.96
N TYR A 270 -0.90 8.56 5.43
CA TYR A 270 -1.41 9.03 6.72
C TYR A 270 -2.41 8.12 7.42
N LYS A 271 -2.67 8.40 8.71
CA LYS A 271 -3.69 7.71 9.52
C LYS A 271 -3.48 6.19 9.62
N ASN A 272 -2.27 5.67 9.39
CA ASN A 272 -1.98 4.24 9.52
C ASN A 272 -1.70 3.86 10.97
N TRP A 273 -2.15 2.68 11.41
CA TRP A 273 -2.07 2.25 12.80
C TRP A 273 -0.64 1.88 13.26
N ASN A 274 0.26 1.58 12.33
CA ASN A 274 1.68 1.45 12.59
C ASN A 274 2.40 2.69 12.05
N ARG A 275 3.36 2.52 11.14
CA ARG A 275 4.16 3.61 10.57
C ARG A 275 3.53 4.15 9.28
N GLY A 276 3.96 5.32 8.84
CA GLY A 276 3.60 5.79 7.49
C GLY A 276 4.38 5.00 6.45
N ILE A 277 5.69 5.27 6.38
CA ILE A 277 6.65 4.55 5.55
C ILE A 277 7.58 3.75 6.47
N ASP A 278 7.59 2.44 6.31
CA ASP A 278 8.26 1.46 7.17
C ASP A 278 9.27 0.65 6.38
N ILE A 279 10.56 0.97 6.53
CA ILE A 279 11.63 0.24 5.87
C ILE A 279 12.43 -0.49 6.94
N GLY A 280 12.41 -1.82 6.94
CA GLY A 280 13.21 -2.50 7.97
C GLY A 280 13.33 -4.01 7.92
N VAL A 281 14.38 -4.47 8.60
CA VAL A 281 14.68 -5.88 8.79
C VAL A 281 14.42 -6.28 10.23
N THR A 282 13.43 -7.16 10.42
CA THR A 282 13.20 -7.80 11.70
C THR A 282 14.24 -8.90 11.92
N GLY A 283 14.92 -8.90 13.07
CA GLY A 283 15.97 -9.87 13.39
C GLY A 283 17.30 -9.63 12.64
N LYS A 284 18.26 -10.56 12.74
CA LYS A 284 19.62 -10.37 12.21
C LYS A 284 19.62 -10.04 10.70
N VAL A 285 20.35 -8.98 10.34
CA VAL A 285 20.59 -8.63 8.93
C VAL A 285 21.64 -9.60 8.35
N THR A 286 21.35 -10.13 7.16
CA THR A 286 22.16 -11.09 6.43
C THR A 286 22.11 -10.77 4.93
N GLU A 287 22.94 -11.44 4.15
CA GLU A 287 22.91 -11.34 2.68
C GLU A 287 21.57 -11.78 2.08
N LYS A 288 20.79 -12.61 2.78
CA LYS A 288 19.50 -13.12 2.30
C LYS A 288 18.34 -12.18 2.55
N ASN A 289 18.50 -11.19 3.41
CA ASN A 289 17.39 -10.42 3.94
C ASN A 289 17.70 -8.95 4.21
N PHE A 290 18.77 -8.41 3.62
CA PHE A 290 19.09 -7.00 3.75
C PHE A 290 18.04 -6.11 3.07
N VAL A 291 17.95 -4.86 3.52
CA VAL A 291 17.28 -3.79 2.78
C VAL A 291 18.29 -2.67 2.54
N LYS A 292 18.49 -2.28 1.28
CA LYS A 292 19.55 -1.33 0.90
C LYS A 292 19.13 -0.34 -0.19
N ASN A 293 19.76 0.84 -0.19
CA ASN A 293 19.61 1.84 -1.25
C ASN A 293 18.13 2.20 -1.52
N VAL A 294 17.40 2.56 -0.46
CA VAL A 294 16.02 3.04 -0.59
C VAL A 294 16.04 4.56 -0.67
N LEU A 295 15.42 5.12 -1.71
CA LEU A 295 15.19 6.56 -1.86
C LEU A 295 13.76 6.88 -1.42
N ILE A 296 13.62 7.70 -0.39
CA ILE A 296 12.33 8.20 0.11
C ILE A 296 12.31 9.71 -0.09
N THR A 297 11.61 10.20 -1.12
CA THR A 297 11.67 11.62 -1.46
C THR A 297 10.36 12.26 -1.90
N GLY A 298 10.17 13.53 -1.52
CA GLY A 298 9.01 14.31 -1.93
C GLY A 298 7.67 13.85 -1.35
N ASN A 299 7.67 12.92 -0.39
CA ASN A 299 6.43 12.38 0.17
C ASN A 299 5.82 13.34 1.20
N ILE A 300 4.50 13.27 1.36
CA ILE A 300 3.76 13.91 2.44
C ILE A 300 3.30 12.82 3.41
N VAL A 301 3.86 12.80 4.61
CA VAL A 301 3.62 11.72 5.58
C VAL A 301 3.16 12.30 6.91
N PHE A 302 1.97 11.93 7.38
CA PHE A 302 1.42 12.58 8.56
C PHE A 302 0.46 11.72 9.39
N ASP A 303 0.37 12.04 10.68
CA ASP A 303 -0.59 11.45 11.62
C ASP A 303 -0.72 9.92 11.54
N ASN A 304 0.38 9.20 11.34
CA ASN A 304 0.50 7.75 11.56
C ASN A 304 0.81 7.50 13.04
N ARG A 305 0.34 6.38 13.62
CA ARG A 305 0.37 6.13 15.08
C ARG A 305 1.79 5.98 15.62
N GLU A 306 2.57 5.14 14.96
CA GLU A 306 4.01 4.96 15.13
C GLU A 306 4.74 5.92 14.16
N PRO A 307 6.09 5.99 14.15
CA PRO A 307 6.81 7.03 13.43
C PRO A 307 6.37 7.23 11.98
N GLN A 308 6.38 8.48 11.51
CA GLN A 308 5.89 8.80 10.16
C GLN A 308 6.74 8.11 9.10
N ILE A 309 8.07 8.22 9.23
CA ILE A 309 9.04 7.48 8.42
C ILE A 309 9.96 6.72 9.37
N TRP A 310 10.16 5.44 9.12
CA TRP A 310 10.95 4.54 9.95
C TRP A 310 11.92 3.72 9.09
N LEU A 311 13.20 3.73 9.43
CA LEU A 311 14.23 2.90 8.80
C LEU A 311 14.90 2.06 9.89
N ASN A 312 14.93 0.72 9.82
CA ASN A 312 15.61 -0.11 10.84
C ASN A 312 16.35 -1.31 10.26
N GLY A 313 17.66 -1.41 10.50
CA GLY A 313 18.49 -2.47 9.89
C GLY A 313 18.66 -2.28 8.38
N VAL A 314 18.62 -1.03 7.93
CA VAL A 314 18.69 -0.60 6.53
C VAL A 314 20.01 0.12 6.29
N SER A 315 20.60 0.00 5.10
CA SER A 315 21.81 0.74 4.76
C SER A 315 21.79 1.50 3.43
N GLY A 316 22.56 2.59 3.34
CA GLY A 316 22.77 3.33 2.10
C GLY A 316 21.52 4.02 1.56
N SER A 317 20.54 4.28 2.41
CA SER A 317 19.26 4.88 2.01
C SER A 317 19.25 6.39 2.20
N GLU A 318 18.38 7.07 1.47
CA GLU A 318 18.19 8.51 1.51
C GLU A 318 16.74 8.84 1.83
N VAL A 319 16.53 9.72 2.82
CA VAL A 319 15.25 10.34 3.16
C VAL A 319 15.38 11.83 2.94
N SER A 320 14.84 12.34 1.83
CA SER A 320 15.03 13.75 1.47
C SER A 320 13.80 14.44 0.90
N HIS A 321 13.69 15.76 1.13
CA HIS A 321 12.61 16.58 0.55
C HIS A 321 11.19 16.11 0.93
N ASN A 322 11.02 15.36 2.02
CA ASN A 322 9.69 14.97 2.50
C ASN A 322 9.08 16.05 3.39
N ILE A 323 7.76 16.13 3.38
CA ILE A 323 6.98 16.91 4.34
C ILE A 323 6.41 15.93 5.37
N VAL A 324 6.88 16.02 6.59
CA VAL A 324 6.50 15.12 7.69
C VAL A 324 5.79 15.92 8.77
N ASN A 325 4.52 15.59 9.03
CA ASN A 325 3.71 16.33 10.00
C ASN A 325 3.13 15.41 11.09
N ILE A 326 3.11 15.89 12.32
CA ILE A 326 2.26 15.35 13.37
C ILE A 326 1.38 16.49 13.86
N THR A 327 0.08 16.37 13.62
CA THR A 327 -0.91 17.41 13.85
C THR A 327 -1.82 17.05 15.03
N PRO A 328 -2.64 17.99 15.53
CA PRO A 328 -3.64 17.69 16.56
C PRO A 328 -4.63 16.58 16.20
N ASN A 329 -4.80 16.24 14.91
CA ASN A 329 -5.65 15.13 14.50
C ASN A 329 -5.10 13.77 14.92
N TYR A 330 -3.79 13.62 15.12
CA TYR A 330 -3.18 12.41 15.69
C TYR A 330 -3.91 11.96 16.97
N LYS A 331 -4.17 12.91 17.88
CA LYS A 331 -4.86 12.62 19.15
C LYS A 331 -6.31 12.18 18.94
N LYS A 332 -6.96 12.64 17.86
CA LYS A 332 -8.31 12.22 17.49
C LYS A 332 -8.31 10.80 16.93
N PHE A 333 -7.35 10.47 16.07
CA PHE A 333 -7.26 9.15 15.43
C PHE A 333 -6.89 8.03 16.41
N TYR A 334 -5.98 8.30 17.36
CA TYR A 334 -5.40 7.27 18.23
C TYR A 334 -5.71 7.45 19.71
N ARG A 335 -6.85 8.08 20.04
CA ARG A 335 -7.25 8.32 21.43
C ARG A 335 -7.20 7.01 22.24
N GLY A 336 -6.35 6.99 23.26
CA GLY A 336 -6.17 5.83 24.15
C GLY A 336 -5.13 4.80 23.67
N TYR A 337 -4.54 4.99 22.49
CA TYR A 337 -3.57 4.08 21.87
C TYR A 337 -2.40 4.84 21.23
N TYR A 338 -1.87 5.85 21.90
CA TYR A 338 -0.73 6.62 21.40
C TYR A 338 0.51 5.71 21.21
N GLY A 339 1.26 5.95 20.15
CA GLY A 339 2.49 5.23 19.78
C GLY A 339 3.75 6.06 20.03
N GLY A 340 4.83 5.78 19.31
CA GLY A 340 6.14 6.42 19.47
C GLY A 340 6.23 7.91 19.12
N ILE A 341 5.21 8.51 18.48
CA ILE A 341 5.13 9.94 18.09
C ILE A 341 6.49 10.56 17.66
N VAL A 342 7.12 9.99 16.64
CA VAL A 342 8.34 10.54 16.00
C VAL A 342 8.05 10.92 14.55
N GLY A 343 8.68 11.99 14.07
CA GLY A 343 8.68 12.35 12.64
C GLY A 343 9.43 11.31 11.80
N ILE A 344 10.77 11.37 11.79
CA ILE A 344 11.64 10.44 11.06
C ILE A 344 12.51 9.69 12.05
N ALA A 345 12.53 8.36 11.97
CA ALA A 345 13.31 7.54 12.89
C ALA A 345 14.27 6.63 12.13
N LEU A 346 15.56 6.77 12.42
CA LEU A 346 16.62 5.89 11.97
C LEU A 346 17.01 4.93 13.09
N GLY A 347 16.59 3.69 12.96
CA GLY A 347 17.06 2.54 13.70
C GLY A 347 16.45 2.38 15.08
N SER A 348 16.70 1.21 15.65
CA SER A 348 16.62 0.95 17.09
C SER A 348 17.93 0.35 17.64
N ASP A 349 18.93 0.13 16.77
CA ASP A 349 20.23 -0.43 17.12
C ASP A 349 21.29 -0.15 16.05
N SER A 350 22.49 -0.72 16.22
CA SER A 350 23.68 -0.45 15.42
C SER A 350 23.61 -0.86 13.95
N ARG A 351 22.58 -1.61 13.51
CA ARG A 351 22.47 -2.19 12.16
C ARG A 351 21.96 -1.23 11.10
N THR A 352 21.53 -0.04 11.50
CA THR A 352 21.07 1.01 10.59
C THR A 352 22.27 1.88 10.20
N GLU A 353 22.75 1.76 8.97
CA GLU A 353 24.09 2.22 8.62
C GLU A 353 24.14 3.07 7.36
N ASN A 354 24.93 4.15 7.37
CA ASN A 354 25.21 4.97 6.18
C ASN A 354 23.94 5.49 5.47
N ASN A 355 22.90 5.83 6.24
CA ASN A 355 21.70 6.46 5.71
C ASN A 355 21.79 7.99 5.84
N SER A 356 21.10 8.71 4.97
CA SER A 356 21.05 10.17 4.98
C SER A 356 19.62 10.69 5.17
N VAL A 357 19.45 11.68 6.04
CA VAL A 357 18.19 12.40 6.25
C VAL A 357 18.46 13.88 6.02
N THR A 358 17.99 14.40 4.89
CA THR A 358 18.38 15.74 4.43
C THR A 358 17.24 16.52 3.82
N LEU A 359 17.19 17.84 3.99
CA LEU A 359 16.24 18.72 3.28
C LEU A 359 14.76 18.37 3.51
N ASN A 360 14.41 17.73 4.64
CA ASN A 360 13.02 17.47 4.99
C ASN A 360 12.42 18.65 5.77
N GLU A 361 11.11 18.88 5.59
CA GLU A 361 10.32 19.70 6.51
C GLU A 361 9.65 18.77 7.54
N VAL A 362 10.00 18.93 8.81
CA VAL A 362 9.48 18.08 9.89
C VAL A 362 8.80 18.96 10.95
N ASN A 363 7.47 18.93 10.97
CA ASN A 363 6.66 19.68 11.93
C ASN A 363 5.96 18.71 12.89
N VAL A 364 6.35 18.72 14.16
CA VAL A 364 5.79 17.79 15.17
C VAL A 364 5.14 18.53 16.34
N MET A 365 4.19 17.89 17.01
CA MET A 365 3.54 18.46 18.19
C MET A 365 4.49 18.54 19.39
N PRO A 366 4.24 19.42 20.37
CA PRO A 366 5.05 19.51 21.59
C PRO A 366 5.14 18.22 22.41
N GLU A 367 4.17 17.32 22.31
CA GLU A 367 4.16 16.03 23.01
C GLU A 367 4.87 14.91 22.24
N SER A 368 5.37 15.18 21.04
CA SER A 368 6.18 14.23 20.28
C SER A 368 7.48 13.91 21.00
N VAL A 369 8.01 12.70 20.79
CA VAL A 369 9.28 12.27 21.37
C VAL A 369 10.44 13.06 20.76
N ALA A 370 10.49 13.10 19.42
CA ALA A 370 11.44 13.88 18.65
C ALA A 370 10.91 14.16 17.25
N ALA A 371 11.46 15.17 16.57
CA ALA A 371 11.24 15.31 15.14
C ALA A 371 12.02 14.25 14.37
N ILE A 372 13.27 14.03 14.75
CA ILE A 372 14.13 12.98 14.18
C ILE A 372 14.80 12.21 15.32
N THR A 373 14.85 10.88 15.24
CA THR A 373 15.68 10.04 16.11
C THR A 373 16.72 9.32 15.28
N VAL A 374 17.95 9.23 15.80
CA VAL A 374 19.04 8.58 15.09
C VAL A 374 19.77 7.59 15.99
N TYR A 375 19.80 6.36 15.50
CA TYR A 375 20.57 5.23 15.99
C TYR A 375 21.40 4.67 14.84
N GLY A 376 22.47 3.96 15.18
CA GLY A 376 23.31 3.28 14.21
C GLY A 376 24.58 4.05 13.84
N LYS A 377 25.23 3.64 12.75
CA LYS A 377 26.60 4.07 12.43
C LYS A 377 26.68 4.75 11.07
N GLY A 378 27.45 5.84 10.98
CA GLY A 378 27.69 6.54 9.71
C GLY A 378 26.45 7.22 9.13
N ASN A 379 25.37 7.36 9.91
CA ASN A 379 24.18 8.08 9.46
C ASN A 379 24.44 9.59 9.46
N SER A 380 23.84 10.31 8.51
CA SER A 380 23.97 11.77 8.38
C SER A 380 22.61 12.45 8.47
N VAL A 381 22.50 13.48 9.31
CA VAL A 381 21.29 14.30 9.44
C VAL A 381 21.64 15.77 9.29
N ARG A 382 21.25 16.38 8.17
CA ARG A 382 21.66 17.75 7.83
C ARG A 382 20.57 18.50 7.07
N ASP A 383 20.58 19.82 7.17
CA ASP A 383 19.78 20.71 6.32
C ASP A 383 18.26 20.46 6.42
N ASN A 384 17.78 19.88 7.52
CA ASN A 384 16.35 19.67 7.77
C ASN A 384 15.74 20.91 8.44
N ASN A 385 14.53 21.29 8.02
CA ASN A 385 13.76 22.36 8.64
C ASN A 385 12.82 21.75 9.68
N ILE A 386 13.13 21.96 10.96
CA ILE A 386 12.43 21.31 12.07
C ILE A 386 11.62 22.34 12.88
N LYS A 387 10.35 22.03 13.13
CA LYS A 387 9.46 22.76 14.03
C LYS A 387 8.87 21.83 15.09
N GLY A 388 8.82 22.28 16.34
CA GLY A 388 8.34 21.51 17.47
C GLY A 388 9.48 20.91 18.30
N LYS A 389 9.76 19.62 18.13
CA LYS A 389 10.84 18.91 18.85
C LYS A 389 12.12 18.85 18.03
N GLY A 390 13.27 18.80 18.70
CA GLY A 390 14.57 18.68 18.04
C GLY A 390 14.89 17.27 17.55
N VAL A 391 16.17 17.07 17.24
CA VAL A 391 16.73 15.76 16.89
C VAL A 391 17.33 15.12 18.13
N TRP A 392 17.14 13.80 18.28
CA TRP A 392 17.70 12.99 19.35
C TRP A 392 18.66 11.94 18.79
N TYR A 393 19.76 11.72 19.51
CA TYR A 393 20.84 10.81 19.13
C TYR A 393 21.23 9.95 20.34
N ASP A 394 21.46 8.65 20.13
CA ASP A 394 22.08 7.79 21.14
C ASP A 394 23.59 8.07 21.20
N GLU A 395 24.20 8.05 22.40
CA GLU A 395 25.63 8.31 22.62
C GLU A 395 26.54 7.34 21.84
N LYS A 396 26.02 6.16 21.49
CA LYS A 396 26.71 5.14 20.69
C LYS A 396 26.59 5.36 19.18
N SER A 397 25.84 6.36 18.74
CA SER A 397 25.64 6.68 17.33
C SER A 397 26.77 7.55 16.82
N ASP A 398 27.40 7.11 15.73
CA ASP A 398 28.43 7.88 15.04
C ASP A 398 27.77 8.69 13.91
N VAL A 399 27.41 9.94 14.22
CA VAL A 399 26.65 10.81 13.34
C VAL A 399 27.58 11.83 12.70
N LEU A 400 27.69 11.76 11.37
CA LEU A 400 28.77 12.42 10.63
C LEU A 400 28.62 13.95 10.47
N SER A 401 27.44 14.53 10.73
CA SER A 401 27.21 15.98 10.62
C SER A 401 25.87 16.42 11.24
N HIS A 402 25.81 17.61 11.85
CA HIS A 402 24.61 18.19 12.47
C HIS A 402 24.42 19.68 12.14
N ASN A 403 24.10 20.03 10.90
CA ASN A 403 23.59 21.37 10.59
C ASN A 403 22.05 21.31 10.62
N ILE A 404 21.46 21.54 11.79
CA ILE A 404 20.01 21.54 11.97
C ILE A 404 19.57 23.00 12.14
N VAL A 405 18.69 23.48 11.25
CA VAL A 405 17.99 24.75 11.48
C VAL A 405 16.78 24.45 12.38
N ILE A 406 16.94 24.67 13.68
CA ILE A 406 15.83 24.57 14.64
C ILE A 406 15.12 25.93 14.67
N ASN A 407 13.98 26.03 14.00
CA ASN A 407 13.12 27.19 14.12
C ASN A 407 12.28 27.05 15.39
N ASN A 408 12.85 27.43 16.54
CA ASN A 408 12.10 27.54 17.78
C ASN A 408 11.03 28.62 17.59
N VAL A 409 9.75 28.22 17.52
CA VAL A 409 8.64 29.15 17.72
C VAL A 409 8.66 29.49 19.21
N ILE A 410 9.27 30.63 19.54
CA ILE A 410 9.14 31.25 20.86
C ILE A 410 7.68 31.69 20.97
N THR A 411 6.83 30.85 21.55
CA THR A 411 5.53 31.31 22.05
C THR A 411 5.80 32.12 23.32
N LYS A 412 5.58 33.43 23.23
CA LYS A 412 5.50 34.34 24.37
C LYS A 412 4.38 33.94 25.32
#